data_AF-A0A081D1H1-F1
#
_entry.id   AF-A0A081D1H1-F1
#
_cell.length_a   1.000
_cell.length_b   1.000
_cell.length_c   1.000
_cell.angle_alpha   90.00
_cell.angle_beta   90.00
_cell.angle_gamma   90.00
#
_symmetry.space_group_name_H-M   'P 1'
#
loop_
_entity.id
_entity.type
_entity.pdbx_description
1 polymer ?
#
loop_
_entity_poly.entity_id
_entity_poly.type
_entity_poly.pdbx_seq_one_letter_code
_entity_poly.pdbx_strand_id
1 'polypeptide(L)'
;MERLDAFQKRRMLERAVATIADLRDAAGIPKGPGRDIVLDIHTTALSVERGWRNDRQVREAFLLAAGMIRDLHIVLDSGTKVSLVLNRTGFAGGSNF
;
A
#
# COMPACT_ATOMS: atom_id res chain seq x y z
N MET A 1 -7.95 0.49 20.72
CA MET A 1 -6.53 0.93 20.66
C MET A 1 -5.87 0.91 22.03
N GLU A 2 -6.59 1.23 23.11
CA GLU A 2 -6.05 1.21 24.50
C GLU A 2 -5.58 -0.17 25.02
N ARG A 3 -5.97 -1.28 24.37
CA ARG A 3 -5.58 -2.64 24.79
C ARG A 3 -4.33 -3.19 24.11
N LEU A 4 -3.76 -2.50 23.12
CA LEU A 4 -2.57 -2.95 22.40
C LEU A 4 -1.36 -2.11 22.81
N ASP A 5 -0.27 -2.76 23.17
CA ASP A 5 1.00 -2.07 23.39
C ASP A 5 1.60 -1.58 22.05
N ALA A 6 2.64 -0.74 22.14
CA ALA A 6 3.28 -0.17 20.96
C ALA A 6 3.88 -1.22 20.02
N PHE A 7 4.44 -2.30 20.56
CA PHE A 7 5.03 -3.40 19.80
C PHE A 7 3.95 -4.18 19.04
N GLN A 8 2.83 -4.49 19.69
CA GLN A 8 1.67 -5.14 19.09
C GLN A 8 1.06 -4.26 18.00
N LYS A 9 0.90 -2.96 18.25
CA LYS A 9 0.44 -1.99 17.23
C LYS A 9 1.36 -1.98 16.01
N ARG A 10 2.69 -1.89 16.20
CA ARG A 10 3.68 -1.97 15.11
C ARG A 10 3.54 -3.27 14.34
N ARG A 11 3.60 -4.41 15.04
CA ARG A 11 3.61 -5.75 14.44
C ARG A 11 2.35 -6.00 13.62
N MET A 12 1.20 -5.53 14.07
CA MET A 12 -0.04 -5.66 13.30
C MET A 12 -0.04 -4.80 12.04
N LEU A 13 0.47 -3.56 12.09
CA LEU A 13 0.60 -2.71 10.90
C LEU A 13 1.60 -3.29 9.89
N GLU A 14 2.73 -3.85 10.35
CA GLU A 14 3.69 -4.54 9.48
C GLU A 14 3.06 -5.74 8.77
N ARG A 15 2.26 -6.53 9.51
CA ARG A 15 1.52 -7.66 8.91
C ARG A 15 0.51 -7.16 7.88
N ALA A 16 -0.22 -6.09 8.19
CA ALA A 16 -1.18 -5.51 7.24
C ALA A 16 -0.47 -5.01 5.97
N VAL A 17 0.70 -4.38 6.10
CA VAL A 17 1.54 -3.98 4.96
C VAL A 17 1.92 -5.17 4.09
N ALA A 18 2.40 -6.27 4.69
CA ALA A 18 2.75 -7.48 3.94
C ALA A 18 1.52 -8.06 3.22
N THR A 19 0.39 -8.18 3.90
CA THR A 19 -0.87 -8.66 3.30
C THR A 19 -1.32 -7.77 2.14
N ILE A 20 -1.26 -6.45 2.28
CA ILE A 20 -1.64 -5.52 1.20
C ILE A 20 -0.69 -5.67 0.01
N ALA A 21 0.62 -5.85 0.24
CA ALA A 21 1.58 -6.06 -0.83
C ALA A 21 1.28 -7.35 -1.61
N ASP A 22 1.03 -8.45 -0.89
CA ASP A 22 0.69 -9.74 -1.50
C ASP A 22 -0.61 -9.66 -2.32
N LEU A 23 -1.64 -9.01 -1.77
CA LEU A 23 -2.93 -8.82 -2.46
C LEU A 23 -2.79 -7.93 -3.70
N ARG A 24 -1.96 -6.87 -3.64
CA ARG A 24 -1.67 -6.02 -4.80
C ARG A 24 -0.95 -6.80 -5.89
N ASP A 25 0.05 -7.58 -5.52
CA ASP A 25 0.81 -8.42 -6.44
C ASP A 25 -0.13 -9.46 -7.10
N ALA A 26 -1.05 -10.07 -6.34
CA ALA A 26 -2.08 -10.97 -6.86
C ALA A 26 -3.08 -10.29 -7.80
N ALA A 27 -3.46 -9.04 -7.53
CA ALA A 27 -4.36 -8.24 -8.37
C ALA A 27 -3.67 -7.68 -9.64
N GLY A 28 -2.35 -7.88 -9.77
CA GLY A 28 -1.53 -7.33 -10.84
C GLY A 28 -1.20 -5.85 -10.69
N ILE A 29 -1.49 -5.23 -9.54
CA ILE A 29 -1.25 -3.81 -9.29
C ILE A 29 0.26 -3.58 -9.14
N PRO A 30 0.91 -2.90 -10.10
CA PRO A 30 2.35 -2.73 -10.05
C PRO A 30 2.79 -1.73 -8.97
N LYS A 31 4.04 -1.87 -8.54
CA LYS A 31 4.74 -0.91 -7.69
C LYS A 31 5.33 0.17 -8.60
N GLY A 32 4.83 1.39 -8.49
CA GLY A 32 5.22 2.51 -9.36
C GLY A 32 6.15 3.52 -8.67
N PRO A 33 6.92 4.31 -9.42
CA PRO A 33 7.66 5.44 -8.87
C PRO A 33 6.65 6.52 -8.44
N GLY A 34 6.43 6.66 -7.13
CA GLY A 34 5.46 7.61 -6.60
C GLY A 34 5.17 7.37 -5.12
N ARG A 35 4.31 8.21 -4.56
CA ARG A 35 3.84 8.05 -3.18
C ARG A 35 3.00 6.77 -3.10
N ASP A 36 3.49 5.80 -2.34
CA ASP A 36 2.79 4.55 -2.08
C ASP A 36 2.15 4.59 -0.69
N ILE A 37 0.82 4.45 -0.63
CA ILE A 37 0.09 4.42 0.65
C ILE A 37 0.56 3.27 1.54
N VAL A 38 1.02 2.15 0.96
CA VAL A 38 1.62 1.04 1.71
C VAL A 38 2.90 1.48 2.43
N LEU A 39 3.70 2.34 1.80
CA LEU A 39 4.89 2.93 2.41
C LEU A 39 4.53 3.92 3.53
N ASP A 40 3.45 4.68 3.37
CA ASP A 40 2.95 5.59 4.42
C ASP A 40 2.48 4.80 5.67
N ILE A 41 1.80 3.66 5.46
CA ILE A 41 1.38 2.76 6.55
C ILE A 41 2.61 2.14 7.23
N HIS A 42 3.59 1.67 6.46
CA HIS A 42 4.83 1.12 7.00
C HIS A 42 5.63 2.15 7.80
N THR A 43 5.74 3.38 7.28
CA THR A 43 6.39 4.49 7.98
C THR A 43 5.68 4.79 9.30
N THR A 44 4.35 4.75 9.31
CA THR A 44 3.56 4.92 10.54
C THR A 44 3.85 3.79 11.53
N ALA A 45 3.94 2.53 11.08
CA ALA A 45 4.29 1.38 11.92
C ALA A 45 5.64 1.57 12.63
N LEU A 46 6.68 1.97 11.89
CA LEU A 46 8.01 2.25 12.43
C LEU A 46 8.03 3.41 13.44
N SER A 47 7.07 4.33 13.32
CA SER A 47 6.94 5.50 14.19
C SER A 47 6.23 5.20 15.51
N VAL A 48 5.47 4.10 15.59
CA VAL A 48 4.65 3.75 16.78
C VAL A 48 5.53 3.50 18.00
N GLU A 49 6.58 2.68 17.85
CA GLU A 49 7.48 2.36 18.98
C GLU A 49 8.33 3.55 19.41
N ARG A 50 8.56 4.52 18.53
CA ARG A 50 9.29 5.74 18.84
C ARG A 50 8.42 6.77 19.59
N GLY A 51 7.12 6.52 19.76
CA GLY A 51 6.18 7.46 20.38
C GLY A 51 5.93 8.72 19.53
N TRP A 52 6.34 8.72 18.26
CA TRP A 52 6.29 9.89 17.38
C TRP A 52 4.90 10.14 16.76
N ARG A 53 3.96 9.21 16.97
CA ARG A 53 2.59 9.27 16.45
C ARG A 53 1.60 9.17 17.61
N ASN A 54 0.57 10.00 17.57
CA ASN A 54 -0.51 9.92 18.55
C ASN A 54 -1.47 8.75 18.22
N ASP A 55 -2.25 8.31 19.22
CA ASP A 55 -3.16 7.17 19.06
C ASP A 55 -4.20 7.36 17.94
N ARG A 56 -4.57 8.60 17.62
CA ARG A 56 -5.46 8.92 16.50
C ARG A 56 -4.81 8.58 15.16
N GLN A 57 -3.57 8.98 14.94
CA GLN A 57 -2.82 8.68 13.70
C GLN A 57 -2.60 7.18 13.53
N VAL A 58 -2.30 6.47 14.63
CA VAL A 58 -2.18 5.01 14.60
C VAL A 58 -3.52 4.39 14.23
N ARG A 59 -4.63 4.83 14.86
CA ARG A 59 -5.98 4.37 14.51
C ARG A 59 -6.34 4.63 13.05
N GLU A 60 -6.02 5.81 12.53
CA GLU A 60 -6.25 6.15 11.12
C GLU A 60 -5.46 5.22 10.18
N ALA A 61 -4.20 4.89 10.49
CA ALA A 61 -3.42 3.94 9.71
C ALA A 61 -4.01 2.52 9.72
N PHE A 62 -4.53 2.06 10.86
CA PHE A 62 -5.22 0.77 10.94
C PHE A 62 -6.51 0.73 10.13
N LEU A 63 -7.32 1.80 10.17
CA LEU A 63 -8.55 1.89 9.39
C LEU A 63 -8.25 1.94 7.89
N LEU A 64 -7.21 2.68 7.50
CA LEU A 64 -6.75 2.73 6.11
C LEU A 64 -6.29 1.35 5.63
N ALA A 65 -5.46 0.67 6.42
CA ALA A 65 -5.01 -0.67 6.09
C ALA A 65 -6.17 -1.67 5.97
N ALA A 66 -7.14 -1.63 6.89
CA ALA A 66 -8.33 -2.47 6.84
C ALA A 66 -9.22 -2.18 5.62
N GLY A 67 -9.36 -0.91 5.23
CA GLY A 67 -10.05 -0.51 4.01
C GLY A 67 -9.36 -1.09 2.77
N MET A 68 -8.04 -0.92 2.66
CA MET A 68 -7.27 -1.44 1.53
C MET A 68 -7.36 -2.95 1.39
N ILE A 69 -7.24 -3.70 2.50
CA ILE A 69 -7.36 -5.16 2.48
C ILE A 69 -8.74 -5.57 1.95
N ARG A 70 -9.81 -4.92 2.41
CA ARG A 70 -11.18 -5.18 1.93
C ARG A 70 -11.32 -4.89 0.44
N ASP A 71 -10.87 -3.73 0.01
CA ASP A 71 -11.02 -3.30 -1.39
C ASP A 71 -10.26 -4.24 -2.33
N LEU A 72 -9.05 -4.67 -1.93
CA LEU A 72 -8.26 -5.63 -2.72
C LEU A 72 -8.90 -7.01 -2.77
N HIS A 73 -9.50 -7.48 -1.67
CA HIS A 73 -10.29 -8.71 -1.70
C HIS A 73 -11.47 -8.60 -2.67
N ILE A 74 -12.19 -7.47 -2.69
CA ILE A 74 -13.29 -7.24 -3.64
C ILE A 74 -12.78 -7.31 -5.10
N VAL A 75 -11.64 -6.67 -5.40
CA VAL A 75 -11.02 -6.70 -6.73
C VAL A 75 -10.65 -8.12 -7.16
N LEU A 76 -10.06 -8.90 -6.26
CA LEU A 76 -9.66 -10.28 -6.53
C LEU A 76 -10.88 -11.18 -6.72
N ASP A 77 -11.88 -11.07 -5.84
CA ASP A 77 -13.11 -11.87 -5.89
C ASP A 77 -13.94 -11.55 -7.13
N SER A 78 -13.88 -10.31 -7.63
CA SER A 78 -14.55 -9.92 -8.88
C SER A 78 -13.82 -10.41 -10.14
N GLY A 79 -12.63 -11.02 -10.03
CA GLY A 79 -11.81 -11.43 -11.16
C GLY A 79 -11.14 -10.27 -11.91
N THR A 80 -11.08 -9.08 -11.33
CA THR A 80 -10.50 -7.90 -11.98
C THR A 80 -8.98 -7.98 -11.95
N LYS A 81 -8.32 -7.71 -13.08
CA LYS A 81 -6.86 -7.59 -13.17
C LYS A 81 -6.47 -6.18 -13.62
N VAL A 82 -5.55 -5.57 -12.90
CA VAL A 82 -5.01 -4.24 -13.22
C VAL A 82 -3.66 -4.42 -13.90
N SER A 83 -3.40 -3.68 -14.98
CA SER A 83 -2.08 -3.63 -15.62
C SER A 83 -1.81 -2.20 -16.13
N LEU A 84 -0.55 -1.78 -16.03
CA LEU A 84 -0.12 -0.51 -16.63
C LEU A 84 0.25 -0.78 -18.10
N VAL A 85 -0.42 -0.10 -19.02
CA VAL A 85 -0.05 -0.08 -20.43
C VAL A 85 0.84 1.15 -20.66
N LEU A 86 2.13 0.93 -20.93
CA LEU A 86 3.03 2.01 -21.35
C LEU A 86 2.62 2.44 -22.77
N ASN A 87 1.99 3.61 -22.90
CA ASN A 87 1.69 4.18 -24.22
C ASN A 87 3.00 4.69 -24.85
N ARG A 88 3.62 3.85 -25.70
CA ARG A 88 4.85 4.18 -26.42
C ARG A 88 4.49 4.83 -27.76
N THR A 89 3.90 6.03 -27.75
CA THR A 89 3.66 6.82 -28.96
C THR A 89 4.71 7.93 -29.12
N GLY A 90 5.54 7.81 -30.17
CA GLY A 90 6.12 8.97 -30.86
C GLY A 90 7.62 9.26 -30.66
N PHE A 91 8.52 8.38 -31.12
CA PHE A 91 9.82 8.82 -31.64
C PHE A 91 10.12 8.08 -32.95
N ALA A 92 9.38 8.46 -34.00
CA ALA A 92 9.82 8.26 -35.38
C ALA A 92 10.73 9.43 -35.75
N GLY A 93 11.96 9.43 -35.24
CA GLY A 93 13.02 10.30 -35.71
C GLY A 93 13.60 9.73 -37.00
N GLY A 94 12.91 9.94 -38.12
CA GLY A 94 13.52 9.79 -39.44
C GLY A 94 14.48 10.96 -39.65
N SER A 95 15.77 10.67 -39.72
CA SER A 95 16.79 11.61 -40.18
C SER A 95 17.52 10.99 -41.37
N ASN A 96 17.01 11.27 -42.56
CA ASN A 96 17.79 11.32 -43.79
C ASN A 96 18.03 12.81 -44.09
N PHE A 97 19.22 13.30 -43.73
CA PHE A 97 19.93 14.39 -44.39
C PHE A 97 21.42 14.19 -44.14
#